data_AF-A0A970ENW5-F1
#
_entry.id   AF-A0A970ENW5-F1
#
_cell.length_a   1.000
_cell.length_b   1.000
_cell.length_c   1.000
_cell.angle_alpha   90.00
_cell.angle_beta   90.00
_cell.angle_gamma   90.00
#
_symmetry.space_group_name_H-M   'P 1'
#
loop_
_entity.id
_entity.type
_entity.pdbx_description
1 polymer ?
#
loop_
_entity_poly.entity_id
_entity_poly.type
_entity_poly.pdbx_seq_one_letter_code
_entity_poly.pdbx_strand_id
1 'polypeptide(L)'
;LLYVGITAVGAALILVIADKVFYRGVISGMERGRRAKAEVARLTPGRTRPLVWSLALMEIRLFMRNPGFVLNGLIGYILFPVMIILPRFAPMEDGNPFALIGQVADSELLTGGVALFFVLTSAMSMIPATTFSREGKHLWFPRTLPLTIDQILAGRILGAQVINGAGALLSVIAVAVVFRFPPLVVFLGCVLGVLLSTSFASLLTILDLARPMLNWTNPVKAVKSNLNSVFAMTIGLGVCFGLGWVMYLLVQAGLGYLIFVELVFSAALFRSLYRALVGRYARARWRRIEA
;
A
#
# COMPACT_ATOMS: atom_id res chain seq x y z
N LEU A 1 14.16 -36.89 1.80
CA LEU A 1 14.32 -36.54 3.24
C LEU A 1 14.29 -35.03 3.48
N LEU A 2 15.11 -34.23 2.79
CA LEU A 2 15.14 -32.76 2.93
C LEU A 2 13.82 -32.06 2.55
N TYR A 3 13.19 -32.47 1.43
CA TYR A 3 11.89 -31.95 0.99
C TYR A 3 10.78 -32.21 2.03
N VAL A 4 10.72 -33.43 2.56
CA VAL A 4 9.74 -33.82 3.60
C VAL A 4 9.93 -33.00 4.88
N GLY A 5 11.19 -32.74 5.26
CA GLY A 5 11.52 -31.87 6.39
C GLY A 5 11.06 -30.43 6.19
N ILE A 6 11.30 -29.85 5.01
CA ILE A 6 10.86 -28.48 4.68
C ILE A 6 9.32 -28.39 4.67
N THR A 7 8.63 -29.37 4.10
CA THR A 7 7.16 -29.40 4.10
C THR A 7 6.59 -29.54 5.52
N ALA A 8 7.23 -30.34 6.39
CA ALA A 8 6.81 -30.49 7.78
C ALA A 8 7.01 -29.21 8.59
N VAL A 9 8.13 -28.50 8.39
CA VAL A 9 8.40 -27.20 9.02
C VAL A 9 7.42 -26.14 8.52
N GLY A 10 7.14 -26.09 7.21
CA GLY A 10 6.14 -25.19 6.63
C GLY A 10 4.74 -25.44 7.18
N ALA A 11 4.32 -26.70 7.28
CA ALA A 11 3.03 -27.08 7.88
C ALA A 11 2.97 -26.70 9.36
N ALA A 12 4.02 -26.94 10.13
CA ALA A 12 4.09 -26.54 11.54
C ALA A 12 4.00 -25.02 11.71
N LEU A 13 4.68 -24.25 10.85
CA LEU A 13 4.62 -22.79 10.86
C LEU A 13 3.20 -22.28 10.58
N ILE A 14 2.53 -22.85 9.58
CA ILE A 14 1.13 -22.52 9.24
C ILE A 14 0.20 -22.83 10.42
N LEU A 15 0.37 -23.97 11.09
CA LEU A 15 -0.43 -24.33 12.27
C LEU A 15 -0.20 -23.37 13.44
N VAL A 16 1.04 -22.95 13.69
CA VAL A 16 1.35 -21.97 14.75
C VAL A 16 0.74 -20.59 14.43
N ILE A 17 0.78 -20.18 13.16
CA ILE A 17 0.16 -18.92 12.71
C ILE A 17 -1.36 -19.03 12.80
N ALA A 18 -1.95 -20.13 12.35
CA ALA A 18 -3.39 -20.39 12.43
C ALA A 18 -3.89 -20.38 13.89
N ASP A 19 -3.14 -20.98 14.82
CA ASP A 19 -3.47 -20.97 16.24
C ASP A 19 -3.43 -19.55 16.83
N LYS A 20 -2.32 -18.83 16.61
CA LYS A 20 -2.10 -17.51 17.21
C LYS A 20 -2.95 -16.40 16.58
N VAL A 21 -3.18 -16.45 15.27
CA VAL A 21 -3.88 -15.38 14.53
C VAL A 21 -5.35 -15.68 14.37
N PHE A 22 -5.72 -16.94 14.09
CA PHE A 22 -7.07 -17.32 13.71
C PHE A 22 -7.86 -17.94 14.87
N TYR A 23 -7.38 -19.02 15.49
CA TYR A 23 -8.10 -19.72 16.56
C TYR A 23 -8.28 -18.87 17.81
N ARG A 24 -7.21 -18.20 18.28
CA ARG A 24 -7.35 -17.23 19.39
C ARG A 24 -8.25 -16.05 19.01
N GLY A 25 -8.24 -15.63 17.75
CA GLY A 25 -9.15 -14.61 17.23
C GLY A 25 -10.62 -15.03 17.32
N VAL A 26 -10.93 -16.26 16.91
CA VAL A 26 -12.27 -16.86 16.92
C VAL A 26 -12.74 -17.16 18.34
N ILE A 27 -11.90 -17.79 19.17
CA ILE A 27 -12.23 -18.12 20.57
C ILE A 27 -12.44 -16.84 21.40
N SER A 28 -11.59 -15.81 21.25
CA SER A 28 -11.83 -14.51 21.91
C SER A 28 -13.05 -13.75 21.37
N GLY A 29 -13.52 -14.12 20.17
CA GLY A 29 -14.78 -13.68 19.60
C GLY A 29 -15.97 -14.37 20.26
N MET A 30 -15.86 -15.68 20.52
CA MET A 30 -16.92 -16.50 21.14
C MET A 30 -17.04 -16.30 22.66
N GLU A 31 -15.93 -16.08 23.38
CA GLU A 31 -15.93 -15.85 24.84
C GLU A 31 -16.56 -14.51 25.24
N ARG A 32 -16.62 -13.54 24.32
CA ARG A 32 -17.27 -12.24 24.56
C ARG A 32 -18.78 -12.35 24.78
N GLY A 33 -19.41 -13.45 24.36
CA GLY A 33 -20.85 -13.69 24.57
C GLY A 33 -21.24 -13.98 26.03
N ARG A 34 -20.32 -14.50 26.86
CA ARG A 34 -20.64 -14.93 28.24
C ARG A 34 -20.20 -13.98 29.35
N ARG A 35 -19.24 -13.08 29.11
CA ARG A 35 -18.75 -12.11 30.12
C ARG A 35 -19.28 -10.68 29.96
N ALA A 36 -20.13 -10.40 28.97
CA ALA A 36 -20.69 -9.07 28.72
C ALA A 36 -21.87 -8.69 29.64
N LYS A 37 -21.91 -9.20 30.87
CA LYS A 37 -22.73 -8.63 31.94
C LYS A 37 -21.81 -8.15 33.06
N ALA A 38 -21.85 -6.85 33.30
CA ALA A 38 -21.30 -6.15 34.46
C ALA A 38 -19.77 -5.93 34.52
N GLU A 39 -19.20 -5.35 33.47
CA GLU A 39 -18.13 -4.38 33.69
C GLU A 39 -18.52 -3.11 32.93
N VAL A 40 -19.02 -2.10 33.66
CA VAL A 40 -19.03 -0.72 33.16
C VAL A 40 -17.61 -0.47 32.72
N ALA A 41 -17.38 -0.46 31.40
CA ALA A 41 -16.06 -0.31 30.83
C ALA A 41 -15.47 0.96 31.42
N ARG A 42 -14.61 0.81 32.44
CA ARG A 42 -13.86 1.92 32.98
C ARG A 42 -13.16 2.50 31.77
N LEU A 43 -13.55 3.71 31.37
CA LEU A 43 -12.89 4.48 30.34
C LEU A 43 -11.48 4.74 30.85
N THR A 44 -10.62 3.74 30.72
CA THR A 44 -9.20 3.86 31.04
C THR A 44 -8.73 4.98 30.12
N PRO A 45 -8.15 6.07 30.65
CA PRO A 45 -7.68 7.15 29.78
C PRO A 45 -6.78 6.52 28.73
N GLY A 46 -7.29 6.50 27.49
CA GLY A 46 -6.59 5.87 26.39
C GLY A 46 -5.25 6.56 26.23
N ARG A 47 -4.18 5.80 25.92
CA ARG A 47 -2.88 6.39 25.61
C ARG A 47 -3.06 7.56 24.65
N THR A 48 -2.60 8.74 25.05
CA THR A 48 -2.59 9.93 24.19
C THR A 48 -1.71 9.64 22.98
N ARG A 49 -2.25 9.84 21.79
CA ARG A 49 -1.56 9.60 20.52
C ARG A 49 -1.77 10.81 19.62
N PRO A 50 -0.82 11.12 18.72
CA PRO A 50 -1.02 12.14 17.70
C PRO A 50 -2.30 11.85 16.90
N LEU A 51 -3.08 12.89 16.60
CA LEU A 51 -4.37 12.76 15.91
C LEU A 51 -4.24 11.98 14.59
N VAL A 52 -3.28 12.35 13.75
CA VAL A 52 -3.06 11.72 12.44
C VAL A 52 -2.71 10.24 12.59
N TRP A 53 -1.94 9.88 13.63
CA TRP A 53 -1.60 8.49 13.91
C TRP A 53 -2.81 7.68 14.38
N SER A 54 -3.68 8.28 15.20
CA SER A 54 -4.94 7.64 15.61
C SER A 54 -5.86 7.35 14.41
N LEU A 55 -5.94 8.28 13.47
CA LEU A 55 -6.70 8.11 12.23
C LEU A 55 -6.06 7.07 11.29
N ALA A 56 -4.73 7.07 11.18
CA ALA A 56 -3.99 6.06 10.43
C ALA A 56 -4.19 4.66 11.00
N LEU A 57 -4.19 4.52 12.33
CA LEU A 57 -4.47 3.25 12.99
C LEU A 57 -5.91 2.78 12.80
N MET A 58 -6.88 3.71 12.74
CA MET A 58 -8.25 3.37 12.38
C MET A 58 -8.31 2.78 10.97
N GLU A 59 -7.64 3.40 10.01
CA GLU A 59 -7.54 2.93 8.63
C GLU A 59 -6.86 1.55 8.52
N ILE A 60 -5.72 1.37 9.18
CA ILE A 60 -4.99 0.10 9.19
C ILE A 60 -5.85 -1.00 9.82
N ARG A 61 -6.55 -0.71 10.92
CA ARG A 61 -7.42 -1.70 11.57
C ARG A 61 -8.63 -2.05 10.72
N LEU A 62 -9.25 -1.08 10.06
CA LEU A 62 -10.36 -1.34 9.13
C LEU A 62 -9.91 -2.30 8.03
N PHE A 63 -8.74 -2.04 7.44
CA PHE A 63 -8.16 -2.91 6.41
C PHE A 63 -7.85 -4.32 6.95
N MET A 64 -7.10 -4.41 8.05
CA MET A 64 -6.60 -5.68 8.59
C MET A 64 -7.69 -6.57 9.19
N ARG A 65 -8.79 -5.99 9.69
CA ARG A 65 -9.91 -6.75 10.27
C ARG A 65 -10.79 -7.40 9.21
N ASN A 66 -10.63 -7.04 7.93
CA ASN A 66 -11.41 -7.59 6.84
C ASN A 66 -10.56 -8.52 5.98
N PRO A 67 -10.76 -9.85 6.06
CA PRO A 67 -9.97 -10.81 5.28
C PRO A 67 -10.06 -10.56 3.77
N GLY A 68 -11.21 -10.10 3.28
CA GLY A 68 -11.41 -9.76 1.88
C GLY A 68 -10.51 -8.59 1.44
N PHE A 69 -10.34 -7.56 2.27
CA PHE A 69 -9.43 -6.46 1.97
C PHE A 69 -7.96 -6.91 2.03
N VAL A 70 -7.59 -7.66 3.07
CA VAL A 70 -6.22 -8.18 3.25
C VAL A 70 -5.79 -9.06 2.08
N LEU A 71 -6.63 -10.02 1.66
CA LEU A 71 -6.30 -10.91 0.55
C LEU A 71 -6.18 -10.17 -0.78
N ASN A 72 -6.90 -9.07 -0.99
CA ASN A 72 -6.80 -8.31 -2.24
C ASN A 72 -5.64 -7.30 -2.23
N GLY A 73 -5.41 -6.63 -1.09
CA GLY A 73 -4.39 -5.59 -1.00
C GLY A 73 -2.99 -6.10 -0.66
N LEU A 74 -2.85 -7.24 0.03
CA LEU A 74 -1.54 -7.74 0.49
C LEU A 74 -0.99 -8.93 -0.29
N ILE A 75 -1.82 -9.67 -1.02
CA ILE A 75 -1.35 -10.91 -1.69
C ILE A 75 -0.23 -10.62 -2.68
N GLY A 76 -0.28 -9.51 -3.42
CA GLY A 76 0.77 -9.10 -4.33
C GLY A 76 2.10 -8.84 -3.63
N TYR A 77 2.07 -8.24 -2.43
CA TYR A 77 3.27 -7.97 -1.63
C TYR A 77 3.95 -9.23 -1.11
N ILE A 78 3.21 -10.34 -0.97
CA ILE A 78 3.75 -11.63 -0.55
C ILE A 78 4.20 -12.43 -1.77
N LEU A 79 3.39 -12.48 -2.82
CA LEU A 79 3.70 -13.27 -4.01
C LEU A 79 4.90 -12.73 -4.77
N PHE A 80 5.02 -11.41 -4.94
CA PHE A 80 6.11 -10.81 -5.72
C PHE A 80 7.52 -11.19 -5.20
N PRO A 81 7.88 -11.02 -3.91
CA PRO A 81 9.19 -11.42 -3.42
C PRO A 81 9.42 -12.94 -3.53
N VAL A 82 8.37 -13.76 -3.34
CA VAL A 82 8.47 -15.21 -3.52
C VAL A 82 8.83 -15.53 -4.97
N MET A 83 8.16 -14.90 -5.95
CA MET A 83 8.43 -15.09 -7.38
C MET A 83 9.87 -14.68 -7.76
N ILE A 84 10.40 -13.60 -7.16
CA ILE A 84 11.77 -13.14 -7.41
C ILE A 84 12.82 -14.09 -6.82
N ILE A 85 12.54 -14.71 -5.68
CA ILE A 85 13.47 -15.59 -4.97
C ILE A 85 13.46 -17.02 -5.56
N LEU A 86 12.32 -17.47 -6.09
CA LEU A 86 12.10 -18.85 -6.55
C LEU A 86 13.16 -19.38 -7.55
N PRO A 87 13.61 -18.62 -8.57
CA PRO A 87 14.64 -19.08 -9.51
C PRO A 87 15.98 -19.45 -8.86
N ARG A 88 16.22 -19.00 -7.61
CA ARG A 88 17.44 -19.33 -6.85
C ARG A 88 17.44 -20.75 -6.28
N PHE A 89 16.26 -21.36 -6.17
CA PHE A 89 16.04 -22.69 -5.58
C PHE A 89 15.55 -23.71 -6.59
N ALA A 90 14.93 -23.26 -7.69
CA ALA A 90 14.51 -24.09 -8.79
C ALA A 90 15.07 -23.49 -10.10
N PRO A 91 16.13 -24.07 -10.67
CA PRO A 91 16.63 -23.65 -11.98
C PRO A 91 15.49 -23.73 -12.99
N MET A 92 15.16 -22.61 -13.62
CA MET A 92 14.17 -22.56 -14.69
C MET A 92 14.81 -23.11 -15.97
N GLU A 93 14.15 -24.07 -16.63
CA GLU A 93 14.62 -24.68 -17.88
C GLU A 93 14.78 -23.64 -19.01
N ASP A 94 13.92 -22.61 -19.02
CA ASP A 94 13.92 -21.51 -20.02
C ASP A 94 14.80 -20.30 -19.62
N GLY A 95 15.65 -20.44 -18.60
CA GLY A 95 16.44 -19.35 -18.05
C GLY A 95 15.66 -18.41 -17.11
N ASN A 96 16.37 -17.53 -16.40
CA ASN A 96 15.73 -16.60 -15.47
C ASN A 96 15.19 -15.38 -16.24
N PRO A 97 13.85 -15.17 -16.33
CA PRO A 97 13.26 -14.04 -17.06
C PRO A 97 13.66 -12.68 -16.48
N PHE A 98 14.18 -12.67 -15.25
CA PHE A 98 14.67 -11.48 -14.57
C PHE A 98 16.18 -11.28 -14.72
N ALA A 99 16.91 -12.14 -15.45
CA ALA A 99 18.37 -12.03 -15.61
C ALA A 99 18.81 -10.68 -16.17
N LEU A 100 17.97 -10.06 -17.02
CA LEU A 100 18.21 -8.75 -17.62
C LEU A 100 18.12 -7.58 -16.60
N ILE A 101 17.54 -7.78 -15.42
CA ILE A 101 17.42 -6.73 -14.39
C ILE A 101 18.78 -6.46 -13.72
N GLY A 102 19.63 -7.48 -13.61
CA GLY A 102 20.94 -7.37 -12.96
C GLY A 102 22.09 -7.01 -13.90
N GLN A 103 21.87 -7.10 -15.22
CA GLN A 103 22.88 -6.78 -16.23
C GLN A 103 22.47 -5.47 -16.91
N VAL A 104 23.35 -4.47 -16.88
CA VAL A 104 23.27 -3.25 -17.73
C VAL A 104 22.31 -2.14 -17.28
N ALA A 105 22.18 -1.86 -15.98
CA ALA A 105 21.47 -0.65 -15.54
C ALA A 105 22.39 0.28 -14.74
N ASP A 106 22.48 1.54 -15.18
CA ASP A 106 23.13 2.62 -14.45
C ASP A 106 22.54 2.74 -13.03
N SER A 107 23.37 3.14 -12.07
CA SER A 107 22.98 3.21 -10.66
C SER A 107 21.79 4.16 -10.45
N GLU A 108 21.74 5.25 -11.21
CA GLU A 108 20.65 6.23 -11.22
C GLU A 108 19.35 5.63 -11.74
N LEU A 109 19.42 4.81 -12.80
CA LEU A 109 18.26 4.14 -13.37
C LEU A 109 17.71 3.07 -12.42
N LEU A 110 18.58 2.33 -11.73
CA LEU A 110 18.18 1.38 -10.69
C LEU A 110 17.47 2.09 -9.53
N THR A 111 18.01 3.22 -9.07
CA THR A 111 17.37 4.05 -8.04
C THR A 111 15.99 4.54 -8.51
N GLY A 112 15.87 5.00 -9.76
CA GLY A 112 14.61 5.38 -10.38
C GLY A 112 13.61 4.23 -10.44
N GLY A 113 14.04 3.04 -10.86
CA GLY A 113 13.23 1.84 -10.92
C GLY A 113 12.68 1.42 -9.56
N VAL A 114 13.51 1.45 -8.51
CA VAL A 114 13.05 1.21 -7.13
C VAL A 114 12.00 2.25 -6.72
N ALA A 115 12.21 3.52 -7.02
CA ALA A 115 11.25 4.58 -6.69
C ALA A 115 9.90 4.39 -7.41
N LEU A 116 9.91 4.04 -8.70
CA LEU A 116 8.70 3.75 -9.48
C LEU A 116 7.99 2.48 -8.99
N PHE A 117 8.73 1.49 -8.47
CA PHE A 117 8.12 0.30 -7.89
C PHE A 117 7.22 0.62 -6.67
N PHE A 118 7.59 1.61 -5.85
CA PHE A 118 6.70 2.09 -4.77
C PHE A 118 5.41 2.72 -5.31
N VAL A 119 5.47 3.44 -6.43
CA VAL A 119 4.27 4.01 -7.08
C VAL A 119 3.39 2.90 -7.64
N LEU A 120 3.99 1.95 -8.37
CA LEU A 120 3.29 0.82 -8.97
C LEU A 120 2.57 0.00 -7.89
N THR A 121 3.27 -0.37 -6.82
CA THR A 121 2.66 -1.13 -5.74
C THR A 121 1.55 -0.36 -5.03
N SER A 122 1.70 0.96 -4.85
CA SER A 122 0.63 1.80 -4.32
C SER A 122 -0.62 1.77 -5.22
N ALA A 123 -0.46 1.77 -6.54
CA ALA A 123 -1.55 1.64 -7.50
C ALA A 123 -2.21 0.24 -7.42
N MET A 124 -1.40 -0.82 -7.39
CA MET A 124 -1.87 -2.22 -7.37
C MET A 124 -2.56 -2.61 -6.06
N SER A 125 -2.12 -2.06 -4.93
CA SER A 125 -2.71 -2.34 -3.61
C SER A 125 -4.19 -1.92 -3.51
N MET A 126 -4.61 -0.95 -4.33
CA MET A 126 -5.92 -0.29 -4.29
C MET A 126 -6.28 0.37 -2.95
N ILE A 127 -5.41 0.31 -1.92
CA ILE A 127 -5.68 0.79 -0.56
C ILE A 127 -6.03 2.29 -0.57
N PRO A 128 -5.17 3.19 -1.08
CA PRO A 128 -5.51 4.62 -1.09
C PRO A 128 -6.67 4.95 -2.04
N ALA A 129 -6.88 4.16 -3.10
CA ALA A 129 -7.94 4.35 -4.10
C ALA A 129 -9.33 3.84 -3.66
N THR A 130 -9.42 3.23 -2.48
CA THR A 130 -10.67 2.66 -1.94
C THR A 130 -10.88 3.01 -0.46
N THR A 131 -10.14 4.00 0.06
CA THR A 131 -10.10 4.32 1.50
C THR A 131 -11.46 4.71 2.09
N PHE A 132 -12.28 5.48 1.37
CA PHE A 132 -13.65 5.82 1.73
C PHE A 132 -14.64 4.74 1.29
N SER A 133 -14.41 4.12 0.13
CA SER A 133 -15.22 3.00 -0.34
C SER A 133 -15.24 1.83 0.65
N ARG A 134 -14.13 1.55 1.35
CA ARG A 134 -14.02 0.49 2.36
C ARG A 134 -14.83 0.76 3.64
N GLU A 135 -15.15 2.01 3.94
CA GLU A 135 -16.06 2.36 5.04
C GLU A 135 -17.51 2.00 4.71
N GLY A 136 -17.89 2.08 3.43
CA GLY A 136 -19.25 1.78 2.97
C GLY A 136 -20.30 2.61 3.73
N LYS A 137 -21.35 1.92 4.19
CA LYS A 137 -22.41 2.51 5.02
C LYS A 137 -21.93 3.09 6.35
N HIS A 138 -20.72 2.79 6.80
CA HIS A 138 -20.16 3.32 8.06
C HIS A 138 -19.43 4.65 7.89
N LEU A 139 -19.41 5.23 6.69
CA LEU A 139 -18.80 6.54 6.43
C LEU A 139 -19.41 7.67 7.28
N TRP A 140 -20.61 7.50 7.84
CA TRP A 140 -21.20 8.47 8.77
C TRP A 140 -20.34 8.67 10.03
N PHE A 141 -19.63 7.65 10.52
CA PHE A 141 -18.84 7.73 11.75
C PHE A 141 -17.69 8.75 11.66
N PRO A 142 -16.76 8.68 10.68
CA PRO A 142 -15.72 9.71 10.55
C PRO A 142 -16.27 11.10 10.23
N ARG A 143 -17.54 11.23 9.80
CA ARG A 143 -18.19 12.52 9.52
C ARG A 143 -18.78 13.20 10.74
N THR A 144 -19.16 12.46 11.77
CA THR A 144 -19.67 13.03 13.03
C THR A 144 -18.55 13.49 13.96
N LEU A 145 -17.30 13.08 13.68
CA LEU A 145 -16.14 13.57 14.42
C LEU A 145 -15.91 15.07 14.12
N PRO A 146 -15.52 15.88 15.14
CA PRO A 146 -15.21 17.29 14.97
C PRO A 146 -13.82 17.48 14.31
N LEU A 147 -13.63 16.87 13.14
CA LEU A 147 -12.37 16.83 12.40
C LEU A 147 -12.56 17.45 11.01
N THR A 148 -11.52 18.13 10.55
CA THR A 148 -11.46 18.61 9.18
C THR A 148 -11.17 17.46 8.21
N ILE A 149 -11.64 17.58 6.97
CA ILE A 149 -11.33 16.59 5.92
C ILE A 149 -9.83 16.47 5.67
N ASP A 150 -9.07 17.56 5.83
CA ASP A 150 -7.62 17.58 5.75
C ASP A 150 -6.98 16.61 6.77
N GLN A 151 -7.45 16.61 8.01
CA GLN A 151 -6.99 15.70 9.07
C GLN A 151 -7.37 14.25 8.76
N ILE A 152 -8.59 14.01 8.28
CA ILE A 152 -9.07 12.68 7.89
C ILE A 152 -8.20 12.12 6.75
N LEU A 153 -8.02 12.89 5.68
CA LEU A 153 -7.18 12.50 4.54
C LEU A 153 -5.74 12.23 4.96
N ALA A 154 -5.14 13.07 5.82
CA ALA A 154 -3.79 12.82 6.33
C ALA A 154 -3.68 11.47 7.05
N GLY A 155 -4.68 11.10 7.85
CA GLY A 155 -4.76 9.79 8.49
C GLY A 155 -4.88 8.65 7.49
N ARG A 156 -5.75 8.78 6.47
CA ARG A 156 -5.93 7.76 5.42
C ARG A 156 -4.66 7.55 4.60
N ILE A 157 -4.01 8.63 4.18
CA ILE A 157 -2.76 8.59 3.40
C ILE A 157 -1.67 7.91 4.24
N LEU A 158 -1.51 8.29 5.50
CA LEU A 158 -0.51 7.68 6.37
C LEU A 158 -0.79 6.19 6.61
N GLY A 159 -2.05 5.82 6.87
CA GLY A 159 -2.45 4.43 7.06
C GLY A 159 -2.19 3.57 5.83
N ALA A 160 -2.55 4.07 4.64
CA ALA A 160 -2.26 3.41 3.38
C ALA A 160 -0.75 3.28 3.13
N GLN A 161 0.01 4.35 3.38
CA GLN A 161 1.45 4.36 3.13
C GLN A 161 2.23 3.43 4.07
N VAL A 162 1.79 3.25 5.33
CA VAL A 162 2.41 2.29 6.25
C VAL A 162 2.28 0.87 5.69
N ILE A 163 1.09 0.51 5.19
CA ILE A 163 0.84 -0.82 4.62
C ILE A 163 1.62 -1.01 3.31
N ASN A 164 1.47 -0.06 2.38
CA ASN A 164 2.09 -0.14 1.07
C ASN A 164 3.62 -0.06 1.15
N GLY A 165 4.15 0.81 2.01
CA GLY A 165 5.59 0.95 2.22
C GLY A 165 6.21 -0.31 2.80
N ALA A 166 5.56 -0.96 3.78
CA ALA A 166 6.03 -2.23 4.34
C ALA A 166 6.04 -3.35 3.29
N GLY A 167 4.96 -3.47 2.50
CA GLY A 167 4.86 -4.46 1.45
C GLY A 167 5.84 -4.23 0.29
N ALA A 168 6.01 -2.98 -0.14
CA ALA A 168 6.96 -2.60 -1.18
C ALA A 168 8.41 -2.86 -0.71
N LEU A 169 8.74 -2.52 0.54
CA LEU A 169 10.07 -2.73 1.10
C LEU A 169 10.45 -4.22 1.13
N LEU A 170 9.52 -5.11 1.48
CA LEU A 170 9.74 -6.55 1.43
C LEU A 170 10.15 -7.02 0.03
N SER A 171 9.44 -6.51 -0.99
CA SER A 171 9.71 -6.82 -2.40
C SER A 171 11.04 -6.26 -2.88
N VAL A 172 11.36 -5.00 -2.52
CA VAL A 172 12.61 -4.34 -2.90
C VAL A 172 13.81 -5.05 -2.26
N ILE A 173 13.71 -5.48 -1.00
CA ILE A 173 14.77 -6.26 -0.35
C ILE A 173 15.02 -7.57 -1.09
N ALA A 174 13.95 -8.29 -1.47
CA ALA A 174 14.09 -9.53 -2.24
C ALA A 174 14.82 -9.30 -3.57
N VAL A 175 14.42 -8.28 -4.33
CA VAL A 175 15.08 -7.88 -5.59
C VAL A 175 16.54 -7.50 -5.33
N ALA A 176 16.81 -6.64 -4.35
CA ALA A 176 18.16 -6.19 -4.04
C ALA A 176 19.11 -7.35 -3.68
N VAL A 177 18.63 -8.35 -2.93
CA VAL A 177 19.41 -9.53 -2.55
C VAL A 177 19.61 -10.51 -3.72
N VAL A 178 18.62 -10.63 -4.61
CA VAL A 178 18.72 -11.50 -5.80
C VAL A 178 19.68 -10.92 -6.82
N PHE A 179 19.53 -9.65 -7.16
CA PHE A 179 20.33 -8.97 -8.19
C PHE A 179 21.56 -8.23 -7.66
N ARG A 180 21.82 -8.31 -6.35
CA ARG A 180 22.98 -7.70 -5.66
C ARG A 180 23.08 -6.19 -5.88
N PHE A 181 21.97 -5.48 -5.77
CA PHE A 181 21.96 -4.03 -5.93
C PHE A 181 22.81 -3.35 -4.84
N PRO A 182 23.53 -2.26 -5.19
CA PRO A 182 24.30 -1.50 -4.20
C PRO A 182 23.39 -0.98 -3.07
N PRO A 183 23.79 -1.08 -1.79
CA PRO A 183 22.96 -0.62 -0.68
C PRO A 183 22.54 0.85 -0.77
N LEU A 184 23.42 1.71 -1.31
CA LEU A 184 23.13 3.13 -1.51
C LEU A 184 22.01 3.34 -2.54
N VAL A 185 22.03 2.60 -3.65
CA VAL A 185 21.00 2.65 -4.70
C VAL A 185 19.64 2.27 -4.14
N VAL A 186 19.59 1.20 -3.33
CA VAL A 186 18.38 0.72 -2.67
C VAL A 186 17.87 1.74 -1.65
N PHE A 187 18.76 2.30 -0.83
CA PHE A 187 18.41 3.29 0.18
C PHE A 187 17.82 4.56 -0.46
N LEU A 188 18.50 5.14 -1.45
CA LEU A 188 18.03 6.32 -2.17
C LEU A 188 16.70 6.04 -2.90
N GLY A 189 16.61 4.88 -3.56
CA GLY A 189 15.39 4.45 -4.25
C GLY A 189 14.20 4.32 -3.30
N CYS A 190 14.40 3.76 -2.11
CA CYS A 190 13.37 3.67 -1.08
C CYS A 190 12.94 5.04 -0.56
N VAL A 191 13.88 5.95 -0.28
CA VAL A 191 13.56 7.31 0.20
C VAL A 191 12.74 8.08 -0.83
N LEU A 192 13.20 8.10 -2.08
CA LEU A 192 12.50 8.78 -3.19
C LEU A 192 11.18 8.07 -3.53
N GLY A 193 11.16 6.74 -3.49
CA GLY A 193 9.97 5.92 -3.70
C GLY A 193 8.89 6.17 -2.67
N VAL A 194 9.23 6.26 -1.38
CA VAL A 194 8.28 6.61 -0.31
C VAL A 194 7.73 8.03 -0.53
N LEU A 195 8.59 8.99 -0.87
CA LEU A 195 8.17 10.38 -1.13
C LEU A 195 7.20 10.47 -2.32
N LEU A 196 7.56 9.84 -3.45
CA LEU A 196 6.77 9.86 -4.68
C LEU A 196 5.47 9.08 -4.51
N SER A 197 5.52 7.87 -3.95
CA SER A 197 4.33 7.04 -3.72
C SER A 197 3.36 7.66 -2.73
N THR A 198 3.84 8.33 -1.66
CA THR A 198 2.97 9.05 -0.73
C THR A 198 2.24 10.19 -1.44
N SER A 199 2.95 10.93 -2.30
CA SER A 199 2.38 12.02 -3.08
C SER A 199 1.36 11.51 -4.09
N PHE A 200 1.65 10.39 -4.77
CA PHE A 200 0.71 9.72 -5.67
C PHE A 200 -0.51 9.14 -4.95
N ALA A 201 -0.32 8.43 -3.83
CA ALA A 201 -1.38 7.89 -2.99
C ALA A 201 -2.34 8.99 -2.51
N SER A 202 -1.83 10.18 -2.23
CA SER A 202 -2.67 11.33 -1.88
C SER A 202 -3.66 11.70 -2.99
N LEU A 203 -3.27 11.63 -4.26
CA LEU A 203 -4.18 11.84 -5.39
C LEU A 203 -5.22 10.71 -5.49
N LEU A 204 -4.82 9.46 -5.24
CA LEU A 204 -5.74 8.32 -5.22
C LEU A 204 -6.81 8.43 -4.11
N THR A 205 -6.46 8.99 -2.95
CA THR A 205 -7.48 9.26 -1.91
C THR A 205 -8.50 10.30 -2.35
N ILE A 206 -8.11 11.27 -3.19
CA ILE A 206 -9.04 12.26 -3.77
C ILE A 206 -9.90 11.61 -4.85
N LEU A 207 -9.34 10.71 -5.67
CA LEU A 207 -10.10 9.91 -6.63
C LEU A 207 -11.23 9.15 -5.93
N ASP A 208 -10.93 8.49 -4.82
CA ASP A 208 -11.95 7.76 -4.06
C ASP A 208 -12.96 8.70 -3.39
N LEU A 209 -12.51 9.84 -2.86
CA LEU A 209 -13.41 10.87 -2.32
C LEU A 209 -14.37 11.43 -3.38
N ALA A 210 -13.93 11.51 -4.64
CA ALA A 210 -14.77 12.01 -5.73
C ALA A 210 -15.95 11.07 -6.01
N ARG A 211 -15.69 9.76 -6.05
CA ARG A 211 -16.67 8.72 -6.38
C ARG A 211 -16.58 7.51 -5.44
N PRO A 212 -16.89 7.64 -4.14
CA PRO A 212 -16.78 6.53 -3.23
C PRO A 212 -17.89 5.51 -3.50
N MET A 213 -17.54 4.24 -3.51
CA MET A 213 -18.50 3.14 -3.62
C MET A 213 -19.01 2.78 -2.23
N LEU A 214 -20.14 3.37 -1.81
CA LEU A 214 -20.68 3.17 -0.45
C LEU A 214 -21.69 2.01 -0.35
N ASN A 215 -22.37 1.71 -1.46
CA ASN A 215 -23.45 0.72 -1.54
C ASN A 215 -22.94 -0.64 -2.02
N TRP A 216 -22.09 -1.30 -1.22
CA TRP A 216 -21.68 -2.68 -1.45
C TRP A 216 -22.32 -3.63 -0.44
N THR A 217 -22.58 -4.87 -0.88
CA THR A 217 -23.15 -5.95 -0.05
C THR A 217 -22.08 -6.86 0.54
N ASN A 218 -20.93 -6.96 -0.12
CA ASN A 218 -19.76 -7.70 0.36
C ASN A 218 -18.52 -6.78 0.29
N PRO A 219 -17.68 -6.75 1.34
CA PRO A 219 -16.44 -5.99 1.35
C PRO A 219 -15.57 -6.18 0.10
N VAL A 220 -15.43 -7.40 -0.43
CA VAL A 220 -14.59 -7.66 -1.61
C VAL A 220 -15.03 -6.82 -2.82
N LYS A 221 -16.34 -6.53 -2.95
CA LYS A 221 -16.89 -5.70 -4.02
C LYS A 221 -16.41 -4.25 -3.94
N ALA A 222 -16.19 -3.72 -2.73
CA ALA A 222 -15.70 -2.36 -2.49
C ALA A 222 -14.28 -2.12 -3.04
N VAL A 223 -13.51 -3.21 -3.25
CA VAL A 223 -12.13 -3.17 -3.73
C VAL A 223 -12.03 -3.67 -5.18
N LYS A 224 -12.49 -4.91 -5.45
CA LYS A 224 -12.32 -5.55 -6.77
C LYS A 224 -13.19 -4.96 -7.88
N SER A 225 -14.45 -4.64 -7.59
CA SER A 225 -15.41 -4.15 -8.58
C SER A 225 -15.49 -2.63 -8.62
N ASN A 226 -14.58 -1.95 -7.92
CA ASN A 226 -14.56 -0.51 -7.83
C ASN A 226 -13.81 0.08 -9.03
N LEU A 227 -14.47 0.92 -9.81
CA LEU A 227 -13.86 1.61 -10.94
C LEU A 227 -12.68 2.50 -10.52
N ASN A 228 -12.68 3.03 -9.29
CA ASN A 228 -11.55 3.79 -8.76
C ASN A 228 -10.27 2.96 -8.74
N SER A 229 -10.39 1.66 -8.49
CA SER A 229 -9.25 0.76 -8.52
C SER A 229 -8.69 0.55 -9.92
N VAL A 230 -9.57 0.49 -10.94
CA VAL A 230 -9.16 0.43 -12.35
C VAL A 230 -8.43 1.72 -12.72
N PHE A 231 -9.02 2.88 -12.42
CA PHE A 231 -8.39 4.17 -12.67
C PHE A 231 -7.06 4.32 -11.93
N ALA A 232 -6.99 3.89 -10.67
CA ALA A 232 -5.74 3.93 -9.91
C ALA A 232 -4.64 3.13 -10.59
N MET A 233 -4.95 1.93 -11.09
CA MET A 233 -3.99 1.10 -11.80
C MET A 233 -3.61 1.69 -13.17
N THR A 234 -4.58 2.15 -13.96
CA THR A 234 -4.30 2.77 -15.27
C THR A 234 -3.48 4.05 -15.13
N ILE A 235 -3.84 4.94 -14.20
CA ILE A 235 -3.09 6.17 -13.92
C ILE A 235 -1.70 5.82 -13.37
N GLY A 236 -1.61 4.86 -12.45
CA GLY A 236 -0.33 4.42 -11.89
C GLY A 236 0.62 3.86 -12.95
N LEU A 237 0.12 3.01 -13.85
CA LEU A 237 0.88 2.50 -14.99
C LEU A 237 1.30 3.63 -15.94
N GLY A 238 0.40 4.56 -16.25
CA GLY A 238 0.71 5.72 -17.08
C GLY A 238 1.79 6.62 -16.47
N VAL A 239 1.75 6.85 -15.15
CA VAL A 239 2.77 7.59 -14.41
C VAL A 239 4.11 6.84 -14.44
N CYS A 240 4.12 5.54 -14.13
CA CYS A 240 5.34 4.74 -14.16
C CYS A 240 5.96 4.68 -15.57
N PHE A 241 5.13 4.52 -16.61
CA PHE A 241 5.59 4.52 -17.99
C PHE A 241 6.13 5.90 -18.40
N GLY A 242 5.39 6.97 -18.11
CA GLY A 242 5.80 8.33 -18.46
C GLY A 242 7.11 8.73 -17.79
N LEU A 243 7.24 8.51 -16.49
CA LEU A 243 8.49 8.79 -15.76
C LEU A 243 9.61 7.86 -16.19
N GLY A 244 9.36 6.55 -16.30
CA GLY A 244 10.35 5.59 -16.77
C GLY A 244 10.87 5.90 -18.18
N TRP A 245 10.02 6.41 -19.07
CA TRP A 245 10.41 6.87 -20.40
C TRP A 245 11.31 8.10 -20.34
N VAL A 246 10.99 9.08 -19.49
CA VAL A 246 11.84 10.26 -19.27
C VAL A 246 13.20 9.84 -18.71
N MET A 247 13.24 8.95 -17.72
CA MET A 247 14.48 8.38 -17.19
C MET A 247 15.32 7.71 -18.27
N TYR A 248 14.69 6.91 -19.15
CA TYR A 248 15.37 6.27 -20.27
C TYR A 248 16.00 7.31 -21.22
N LEU A 249 15.26 8.36 -21.60
CA LEU A 249 15.79 9.44 -22.44
C LEU A 249 16.94 10.20 -21.78
N LEU A 250 16.86 10.45 -20.46
CA LEU A 250 17.94 11.09 -19.70
C LEU A 250 19.21 10.26 -19.70
N VAL A 251 19.11 8.94 -19.52
CA VAL A 251 20.25 8.04 -19.57
C VAL A 251 20.87 8.02 -20.97
N GLN A 252 20.06 7.91 -22.02
CA GLN A 252 20.55 7.96 -23.41
C GLN A 252 21.25 9.27 -23.76
N ALA A 253 20.85 10.38 -23.14
CA ALA A 253 21.49 11.68 -23.29
C ALA A 253 22.74 11.88 -22.41
N GLY A 254 23.14 10.90 -21.60
CA GLY A 254 24.25 11.03 -20.63
C GLY A 254 23.92 11.89 -19.41
N LEU A 255 22.63 12.15 -19.15
CA LEU A 255 22.11 13.02 -18.08
C LEU A 255 21.41 12.22 -16.97
N GLY A 256 21.84 10.98 -16.71
CA GLY A 256 21.21 10.09 -15.72
C GLY A 256 21.08 10.68 -14.31
N TYR A 257 21.99 11.57 -13.90
CA TYR A 257 21.93 12.28 -12.62
C TYR A 257 20.67 13.18 -12.47
N LEU A 258 19.99 13.54 -13.56
CA LEU A 258 18.75 14.32 -13.51
C LEU A 258 17.52 13.48 -13.10
N ILE A 259 17.63 12.15 -13.02
CA ILE A 259 16.56 11.27 -12.53
C ILE A 259 16.14 11.65 -11.10
N PHE A 260 17.09 12.06 -10.26
CA PHE A 260 16.79 12.54 -8.91
C PHE A 260 15.92 13.80 -8.92
N VAL A 261 16.23 14.74 -9.83
CA VAL A 261 15.48 15.99 -9.99
C VAL A 261 14.08 15.69 -10.51
N GLU A 262 13.95 14.81 -11.51
CA GLU A 262 12.68 14.35 -12.06
C GLU A 262 11.77 13.76 -10.97
N LEU A 263 12.28 12.83 -10.16
CA LEU A 263 11.51 12.17 -9.09
C LEU A 263 11.03 13.17 -8.03
N VAL A 264 11.91 14.07 -7.58
CA VAL A 264 11.56 15.09 -6.57
C VAL A 264 10.57 16.09 -7.14
N PHE A 265 10.77 16.52 -8.39
CA PHE A 265 9.86 17.43 -9.08
C PHE A 265 8.47 16.80 -9.25
N SER A 266 8.39 15.55 -9.70
CA SER A 266 7.12 14.83 -9.86
C SER A 266 6.41 14.63 -8.52
N ALA A 267 7.14 14.32 -7.44
CA ALA A 267 6.56 14.23 -6.10
C ALA A 267 6.00 15.59 -5.64
N ALA A 268 6.75 16.67 -5.85
CA ALA A 268 6.31 18.03 -5.53
C ALA A 268 5.07 18.43 -6.36
N LEU A 269 5.06 18.09 -7.65
CA LEU A 269 3.94 18.33 -8.55
C LEU A 269 2.68 17.60 -8.08
N PHE A 270 2.75 16.29 -7.81
CA PHE A 270 1.62 15.52 -7.28
C PHE A 270 1.13 16.06 -5.95
N ARG A 271 2.06 16.44 -5.05
CA ARG A 271 1.71 17.04 -3.77
C ARG A 271 1.03 18.40 -3.92
N SER A 272 1.48 19.23 -4.87
CA SER A 272 0.88 20.54 -5.16
C SER A 272 -0.52 20.39 -5.74
N LEU A 273 -0.71 19.46 -6.68
CA LEU A 273 -2.01 19.12 -7.25
C LEU A 273 -2.97 18.61 -6.18
N TYR A 274 -2.52 17.72 -5.30
CA TYR A 274 -3.30 17.28 -4.15
C TYR A 274 -3.76 18.45 -3.28
N ARG A 275 -2.86 19.38 -2.90
CA ARG A 275 -3.23 20.55 -2.09
C ARG A 275 -4.26 21.43 -2.79
N ALA A 276 -4.10 21.66 -4.10
CA ALA A 276 -5.05 22.43 -4.89
C ALA A 276 -6.44 21.77 -4.93
N LEU A 277 -6.49 20.45 -5.15
CA LEU A 277 -7.73 19.67 -5.14
C LEU A 277 -8.38 19.65 -3.76
N VAL A 278 -7.62 19.60 -2.68
CA VAL A 278 -8.17 19.64 -1.33
C VAL A 278 -8.82 21.00 -1.04
N GLY A 279 -8.13 22.09 -1.38
CA GLY A 279 -8.63 23.46 -1.18
C GLY A 279 -9.88 23.77 -2.00
N ARG A 280 -9.94 23.31 -3.27
CA ARG A 280 -11.04 23.65 -4.19
C ARG A 280 -12.18 22.65 -4.21
N TYR A 281 -11.90 21.35 -4.06
CA TYR A 281 -12.85 20.28 -4.33
C TYR A 281 -13.18 19.42 -3.11
N ALA A 282 -12.17 18.90 -2.38
CA ALA A 282 -12.39 17.89 -1.34
C ALA A 282 -13.34 18.37 -0.22
N ARG A 283 -13.19 19.63 0.21
CA ARG A 283 -14.03 20.22 1.27
C ARG A 283 -15.50 20.31 0.86
N ALA A 284 -15.76 20.74 -0.39
CA ALA A 284 -17.12 20.81 -0.92
C ALA A 284 -17.71 19.41 -1.11
N ARG A 285 -16.93 18.48 -1.66
CA ARG A 285 -17.38 17.10 -1.91
C ARG A 285 -17.70 16.37 -0.61
N TRP A 286 -16.86 16.48 0.41
CA TRP A 286 -17.06 15.84 1.72
C TRP A 286 -18.39 16.23 2.39
N ARG A 287 -18.84 17.47 2.20
CA ARG A 287 -20.15 17.92 2.71
C ARG A 287 -21.33 17.30 1.96
N ARG A 288 -21.18 17.07 0.65
CA ARG A 288 -22.26 16.59 -0.24
C ARG A 288 -22.35 15.07 -0.38
N ILE A 289 -21.40 14.31 0.16
CA ILE A 289 -21.51 12.84 0.13
C ILE A 289 -22.71 12.46 0.99
N GLU A 290 -23.60 11.63 0.46
CA GLU A 290 -24.69 10.98 1.20
C GLU A 290 -24.27 9.51 1.40
N ALA A 291 -24.42 9.00 2.62
CA ALA A 291 -24.00 7.65 3.01
C ALA A 291 -25.22 6.79 3.33
#